data_AF-A0A7Y5DD34-F1
#
_entry.id   AF-A0A7Y5DD34-F1
#
_cell.length_a   1.000
_cell.length_b   1.000
_cell.length_c   1.000
_cell.angle_alpha   90.00
_cell.angle_beta   90.00
_cell.angle_gamma   90.00
#
_symmetry.space_group_name_H-M   'P 1'
#
loop_
_entity.id
_entity.type
_entity.pdbx_description
1 polymer ?
#
loop_
_entity_poly.entity_id
_entity_poly.type
_entity_poly.pdbx_seq_one_letter_code
_entity_poly.pdbx_strand_id
1 'polypeptide(L)'
;MQELLGIFFISDAGSHKKVSILLGPYSYSSAILFINTIQDYKFGQLVDEPTGGKSGQTGAIQFSKMPNTGLTMIVPRFYLERPKGGGGRSL
;
A
#
# COMPACT_ATOMS: atom_id res chain seq x y z
N MET A 1 9.97 8.42 -11.19
CA MET A 1 9.11 8.29 -10.00
C MET A 1 8.55 6.89 -10.02
N GLN A 2 8.95 6.05 -9.07
CA GLN A 2 8.58 4.62 -9.03
C GLN A 2 7.13 4.50 -8.54
N GLU A 3 6.18 4.72 -9.44
CA GLU A 3 4.89 4.04 -9.36
C GLU A 3 5.17 2.58 -9.79
N LEU A 4 4.78 1.62 -8.95
CA LEU A 4 4.98 0.16 -9.07
C LEU A 4 6.26 -0.40 -8.43
N LEU A 5 6.15 -0.82 -7.18
CA LEU A 5 6.80 -2.05 -6.71
C LEU A 5 5.70 -2.97 -6.17
N GLY A 6 5.08 -3.68 -7.11
CA GLY A 6 4.22 -4.82 -6.82
C GLY A 6 4.97 -6.08 -7.24
N ILE A 7 5.07 -7.05 -6.33
CA ILE A 7 5.29 -8.43 -6.75
C ILE A 7 4.09 -9.22 -6.21
N PHE A 8 3.25 -9.65 -7.13
CA PHE A 8 2.07 -10.46 -6.87
C PHE A 8 2.31 -11.85 -7.46
N PHE A 9 2.11 -12.90 -6.67
CA PHE A 9 2.00 -14.26 -7.17
C PHE A 9 0.64 -14.81 -6.77
N ILE A 10 -0.14 -15.27 -7.75
CA ILE A 10 -1.37 -16.04 -7.53
C ILE A 10 -1.00 -17.48 -7.88
N SER A 11 -0.97 -18.38 -6.89
CA SER A 11 -0.87 -19.81 -7.15
C SER A 11 -2.26 -20.44 -7.01
N ASP A 12 -2.69 -21.17 -8.04
CA ASP A 12 -3.85 -22.06 -7.97
C ASP A 12 -3.34 -23.50 -8.08
N ALA A 13 -3.53 -24.28 -7.01
CA ALA A 13 -3.20 -25.70 -6.99
C ALA A 13 -4.36 -26.47 -6.31
N GLY A 14 -5.45 -26.67 -7.04
CA GLY A 14 -6.47 -27.68 -6.73
C GLY A 14 -7.86 -27.18 -6.40
N SER A 15 -8.82 -28.11 -6.30
CA SER A 15 -10.30 -27.94 -6.31
C SER A 15 -10.92 -27.04 -5.25
N HIS A 16 -10.11 -26.36 -4.43
CA HIS A 16 -10.50 -25.29 -3.51
C HIS A 16 -9.58 -24.10 -3.77
N LYS A 17 -10.03 -23.13 -4.56
CA LYS A 17 -9.26 -21.95 -4.96
C LYS A 17 -8.82 -21.16 -3.72
N LYS A 18 -7.56 -21.29 -3.33
CA LYS A 18 -6.94 -20.52 -2.24
C LYS A 18 -6.13 -19.38 -2.85
N VAL A 19 -6.37 -18.16 -2.38
CA VAL A 19 -5.62 -16.97 -2.81
C VAL A 19 -4.62 -16.62 -1.72
N SER A 20 -3.34 -16.59 -2.08
CA SER A 20 -2.24 -16.17 -1.19
C SER A 20 -1.57 -14.92 -1.75
N ILE A 21 -1.24 -13.98 -0.88
CA ILE A 21 -0.59 -12.71 -1.22
C ILE A 21 0.72 -12.67 -0.46
N LEU A 22 1.82 -12.67 -1.20
CA LEU A 22 3.16 -12.43 -0.65
C LEU A 22 3.34 -10.92 -0.46
N LEU A 23 3.79 -10.52 0.73
CA LEU A 23 4.15 -9.14 1.03
C LEU A 23 5.54 -9.07 1.68
N GLY A 24 6.06 -7.88 1.86
CA GLY A 24 7.30 -7.69 2.61
C GLY A 24 7.58 -6.22 2.90
N PRO A 25 8.75 -5.90 3.48
CA PRO A 25 9.08 -4.54 3.92
C PRO A 25 9.02 -3.48 2.80
N TYR A 26 9.16 -3.90 1.55
CA TYR A 26 9.12 -3.03 0.36
C TYR A 26 7.73 -2.92 -0.31
N SER A 27 6.71 -3.63 0.17
CA SER A 27 5.33 -3.44 -0.27
C SER A 27 4.85 -2.06 0.18
N TYR A 28 4.62 -1.16 -0.77
CA TYR A 28 4.37 0.26 -0.50
C TYR A 28 3.23 0.83 -1.36
N SER A 29 2.76 2.02 -1.03
CA SER A 29 1.75 2.76 -1.78
C SER A 29 0.46 1.95 -1.96
N SER A 30 -0.06 1.83 -3.18
CA SER A 30 -1.29 1.09 -3.49
C SER A 30 -1.25 -0.40 -3.11
N ALA A 31 -0.07 -1.02 -2.96
CA ALA A 31 0.04 -2.39 -2.48
C ALA A 31 -0.50 -2.51 -1.04
N ILE A 32 -0.22 -1.52 -0.18
CA ILE A 32 -0.74 -1.49 1.20
C ILE A 32 -2.27 -1.36 1.21
N LEU A 33 -2.84 -0.54 0.32
CA LEU A 33 -4.30 -0.41 0.19
C LEU A 33 -4.96 -1.72 -0.25
N PHE A 34 -4.31 -2.44 -1.16
CA PHE A 34 -4.74 -3.78 -1.57
C PHE A 34 -4.63 -4.79 -0.42
N ILE A 35 -3.51 -4.83 0.30
CA ILE A 35 -3.29 -5.72 1.45
C ILE A 35 -4.32 -5.47 2.54
N ASN A 36 -4.63 -4.20 2.84
CA ASN A 36 -5.73 -3.84 3.76
C ASN A 36 -7.05 -4.47 3.32
N THR A 37 -7.39 -4.38 2.04
CA THR A 37 -8.64 -4.93 1.49
C THR A 37 -8.68 -6.45 1.63
N ILE A 38 -7.59 -7.13 1.27
CA ILE A 38 -7.48 -8.58 1.45
C ILE A 38 -7.65 -8.99 2.91
N GLN A 39 -6.97 -8.30 3.83
CA GLN A 39 -7.02 -8.59 5.26
C GLN A 39 -8.40 -8.30 5.85
N ASP A 40 -9.00 -7.15 5.51
CA ASP A 40 -10.28 -6.71 6.07
C ASP A 40 -11.44 -7.60 5.64
N TYR A 41 -11.44 -8.05 4.39
CA TYR A 41 -12.52 -8.83 3.82
C TYR A 41 -12.23 -10.33 3.70
N LYS A 42 -11.05 -10.76 4.18
CA LYS A 42 -10.61 -12.17 4.18
C LYS A 42 -10.65 -12.81 2.79
N PHE A 43 -10.28 -12.05 1.76
CA PHE A 43 -10.27 -12.53 0.37
C PHE A 43 -9.09 -13.46 0.06
N GLY A 44 -8.11 -13.54 0.96
CA GLY A 44 -6.95 -14.40 0.81
C GLY A 44 -6.09 -14.42 2.06
N GLN A 45 -5.03 -15.21 2.02
CA GLN A 45 -4.03 -15.29 3.08
C GLN A 45 -2.86 -14.35 2.77
N LEU A 46 -2.48 -13.52 3.74
CA LEU A 46 -1.24 -12.76 3.71
C LEU A 46 -0.09 -13.65 4.16
N VAL A 47 1.02 -13.64 3.43
CA VAL A 47 2.18 -14.51 3.63
C VAL A 47 3.44 -13.64 3.65
N ASP A 48 4.38 -13.99 4.52
CA ASP A 48 5.69 -13.34 4.71
C ASP A 48 5.64 -12.09 5.62
N GLU A 49 6.71 -11.30 5.64
CA GLU A 49 6.93 -10.21 6.60
C GLU A 49 5.94 -9.03 6.46
N PRO A 50 5.66 -8.31 7.56
CA PRO A 50 4.90 -7.07 7.54
C PRO A 50 5.43 -6.05 6.54
N THR A 51 4.53 -5.22 6.00
CA THR A 51 4.91 -4.09 5.17
C THR A 51 5.68 -3.04 5.99
N GLY A 52 6.64 -2.37 5.36
CA GLY A 52 7.37 -1.26 5.99
C GLY A 52 6.52 0.02 6.12
N GLY A 53 5.35 0.06 5.48
CA GLY A 53 4.43 1.18 5.54
C GLY A 53 3.33 1.02 6.59
N LYS A 54 2.58 2.10 6.79
CA LYS A 54 1.44 2.15 7.70
C LYS A 54 0.15 1.75 7.00
N SER A 55 -0.81 1.25 7.75
CA SER A 55 -2.16 0.94 7.24
C SER A 55 -2.84 2.10 6.49
N GLY A 56 -2.57 3.35 6.88
CA GLY A 56 -2.99 4.54 6.12
C GLY A 56 -1.90 5.05 5.18
N GLN A 57 -2.30 5.62 4.04
CA GLN A 57 -1.38 6.06 2.98
C GLN A 57 -1.67 7.49 2.54
N THR A 58 -0.61 8.27 2.32
CA THR A 58 -0.72 9.54 1.59
C THR A 58 -0.65 9.30 0.10
N GLY A 59 -1.44 10.01 -0.69
CA GLY A 59 -1.48 9.81 -2.13
C GLY A 59 -1.61 11.10 -2.92
N ALA A 60 -1.49 10.93 -4.24
CA ALA A 60 -1.46 11.98 -5.26
C ALA A 60 -0.49 13.12 -4.90
N ILE A 61 0.74 12.98 -5.35
CA ILE A 61 1.77 14.00 -5.15
C ILE A 61 1.48 15.23 -6.03
N GLN A 62 1.58 16.41 -5.42
CA GLN A 62 1.56 17.69 -6.11
C GLN A 62 2.95 18.34 -6.02
N PHE A 63 3.39 18.81 -7.19
CA PHE A 63 4.63 19.56 -7.34
C PHE A 63 4.29 21.03 -7.53
N SER A 64 4.98 21.90 -6.80
CA SER A 64 4.88 23.34 -7.02
C SER A 64 6.23 24.00 -6.77
N LYS A 65 6.56 25.01 -7.57
CA LYS A 65 7.79 25.78 -7.39
C LYS A 65 7.45 27.08 -6.65
N MET A 66 8.16 27.36 -5.57
CA MET A 66 7.93 28.59 -4.80
C MET A 66 8.43 29.80 -5.61
N PRO A 67 7.59 30.83 -5.83
CA PRO A 67 7.87 31.90 -6.80
C PRO A 67 9.10 32.75 -6.43
N ASN A 68 9.36 32.94 -5.14
CA ASN A 68 10.41 33.86 -4.68
C ASN A 68 11.75 33.19 -4.34
N THR A 69 11.78 31.87 -4.17
CA THR A 69 13.00 31.12 -3.79
C THR A 69 13.40 30.09 -4.84
N GLY A 70 12.48 29.70 -5.73
CA GLY A 70 12.70 28.61 -6.68
C GLY A 70 12.71 27.22 -6.07
N LEU A 71 12.47 27.07 -4.75
CA LEU A 71 12.42 25.78 -4.08
C LEU A 71 11.26 24.93 -4.62
N THR A 72 11.51 23.63 -4.80
CA THR A 72 10.49 22.65 -5.17
C THR A 72 9.79 22.13 -3.92
N MET A 73 8.49 22.37 -3.84
CA MET A 73 7.62 21.76 -2.83
C MET A 73 6.97 20.51 -3.43
N ILE A 74 7.04 19.41 -2.68
CA ILE A 74 6.45 18.11 -3.00
C ILE A 74 5.52 17.76 -1.85
N VAL A 75 4.20 17.76 -2.09
CA VAL A 75 3.20 17.52 -1.05
C VAL A 75 2.19 16.47 -1.48
N PRO A 76 1.74 15.58 -0.58
CA PRO A 76 0.59 14.73 -0.84
C PRO A 76 -0.69 15.57 -0.84
N ARG A 77 -1.66 15.20 -1.69
CA ARG A 77 -2.95 15.91 -1.76
C ARG A 77 -4.03 15.32 -0.87
N PHE A 78 -3.89 14.06 -0.47
CA PHE A 78 -4.82 13.41 0.42
C PHE A 78 -4.16 12.37 1.31
N TYR A 79 -4.86 12.04 2.39
CA TYR A 79 -4.57 10.91 3.26
C TYR A 79 -5.73 9.92 3.20
N LEU A 80 -5.41 8.65 2.95
CA LEU A 80 -6.34 7.54 2.97
C LEU A 80 -6.21 6.83 4.31
N GLU A 81 -7.25 6.93 5.12
CA GLU A 81 -7.36 6.16 6.36
C GLU A 81 -8.00 4.80 6.08
N ARG A 82 -7.50 3.75 6.73
CA ARG A 82 -8.08 2.41 6.60
C ARG A 82 -9.46 2.39 7.26
N PRO A 83 -10.53 1.95 6.56
CA PRO A 83 -11.89 1.98 7.10
C PRO A 83 -12.07 1.22 8.42
N LYS A 84 -11.37 0.11 8.63
CA LYS A 84 -11.41 -0.66 9.89
C LYS A 84 -10.51 -0.10 10.99
N GLY A 85 -9.97 1.11 10.82
CA GLY A 85 -9.04 1.74 11.76
C GLY A 85 -7.62 1.15 11.68
N GLY A 86 -6.85 1.30 12.76
CA GLY A 86 -5.46 0.85 12.82
C GLY A 86 -4.41 1.97 12.71
N GLY A 87 -4.86 3.23 12.75
CA GLY A 87 -4.12 4.48 12.95
C GLY A 87 -2.59 4.36 13.06
N GLY A 88 -1.91 4.14 11.94
CA GLY A 88 -0.46 4.23 11.83
C GLY A 88 0.35 3.00 12.26
N ARG A 89 -0.25 1.83 12.43
CA ARG A 89 0.46 0.57 12.66
C ARG A 89 0.94 -0.05 11.34
N SER A 90 2.10 -0.73 11.40
CA SER A 90 2.58 -1.61 10.33
C SER A 90 1.63 -2.79 10.17
N LEU A 91 1.45 -3.23 8.91
CA LEU A 91 0.58 -4.33 8.50
C LEU A 91 1.35 -5.63 8.36
#